data_AF-A0A1M3PLS0-F1
#
_entry.id   AF-A0A1M3PLS0-F1
#
_cell.length_a   1.000
_cell.length_b   1.000
_cell.length_c   1.000
_cell.angle_alpha   90.00
_cell.angle_beta   90.00
_cell.angle_gamma   90.00
#
_symmetry.space_group_name_H-M   'P 1'
#
loop_
_entity.id
_entity.type
_entity.pdbx_description
1 polymer ?
#
loop_
_entity_poly.entity_id
_entity_poly.type
_entity_poly.pdbx_seq_one_letter_code
_entity_poly.pdbx_strand_id
1 'polypeptide(L)' 'MVAREGDTLAAALLAGGAGFFRATPVSASPRAPWCMMGVCFDCLVEVDGVASRQACLIEVREGMRVRRQHGAKAL' A
#
# COMPACT_ATOMS: atom_id res chain seq x y z
N MET A 1 8.17 -2.48 12.45
CA MET A 1 6.84 -3.02 12.09
C MET A 1 6.84 -4.50 12.41
N VAL A 2 5.80 -5.00 13.04
CA VAL A 2 5.60 -6.45 13.22
C VAL A 2 4.44 -6.83 12.31
N ALA A 3 4.69 -7.74 11.38
CA ALA A 3 3.68 -8.32 10.50
C ALA A 3 3.65 -9.83 10.77
N ARG A 4 2.49 -10.45 10.69
CA ARG A 4 2.34 -11.90 10.85
C ARG A 4 2.19 -12.55 9.48
N GLU A 5 2.64 -13.79 9.38
CA GLU A 5 2.34 -14.63 8.22
C GLU A 5 0.81 -14.70 8.03
N GLY A 6 0.35 -14.53 6.78
CA GLY A 6 -1.07 -14.44 6.44
C GLY A 6 -1.68 -13.04 6.55
N ASP A 7 -0.98 -12.04 7.11
CA ASP A 7 -1.46 -10.65 7.05
C ASP A 7 -1.38 -10.12 5.62
N THR A 8 -2.38 -9.33 5.22
CA THR A 8 -2.23 -8.49 4.03
C THR A 8 -1.21 -7.38 4.30
N LEU A 9 -0.51 -6.94 3.26
CA LEU A 9 0.43 -5.83 3.35
C LEU A 9 -0.26 -4.55 3.84
N ALA A 10 -1.53 -4.33 3.47
CA ALA A 10 -2.32 -3.24 4.01
C ALA A 10 -2.52 -3.34 5.53
N ALA A 11 -2.88 -4.52 6.05
CA ALA A 11 -3.06 -4.73 7.48
C ALA A 11 -1.76 -4.49 8.25
N ALA A 12 -0.64 -5.05 7.76
CA ALA A 12 0.67 -4.85 8.38
C ALA A 12 1.13 -3.38 8.40
N LEU A 13 0.93 -2.67 7.28
CA LEU A 13 1.24 -1.23 7.19
C LEU A 13 0.39 -0.38 8.13
N LEU A 14 -0.91 -0.67 8.24
CA LEU A 14 -1.81 0.00 9.17
C LEU A 14 -1.41 -0.26 10.63
N ALA A 15 -1.16 -1.52 10.99
CA ALA A 15 -0.70 -1.90 12.33
C ALA A 15 0.67 -1.27 12.67
N GLY A 16 1.52 -1.07 11.67
CA GLY A 16 2.80 -0.37 11.79
C GLY A 16 2.71 1.16 11.81
N GLY A 17 1.50 1.74 11.77
CA GLY A 17 1.30 3.19 11.87
C GLY A 17 1.67 3.97 10.60
N ALA A 18 1.52 3.37 9.41
CA ALA A 18 1.89 4.03 8.15
C ALA A 18 1.10 5.33 7.86
N GLY A 19 -0.06 5.56 8.47
CA GLY A 19 -0.88 6.76 8.29
C GLY A 19 -1.59 6.83 6.93
N PHE A 20 -0.84 6.91 5.84
CA PHE A 20 -1.35 6.89 4.47
C PHE A 20 -0.39 6.12 3.53
N PHE A 21 -0.91 5.67 2.39
CA PHE A 21 -0.24 4.74 1.46
C PHE A 21 0.19 5.45 0.17
N ARG A 22 -0.66 6.37 -0.32
CA ARG A 22 -0.40 7.18 -1.50
C ARG A 22 -1.01 8.57 -1.38
N ALA A 23 -0.57 9.46 -2.24
CA ALA A 23 -1.26 10.72 -2.53
C ALA A 23 -2.00 10.61 -3.86
N THR A 24 -3.17 11.23 -3.99
CA THR A 24 -3.84 11.36 -5.29
C THR A 24 -2.96 12.15 -6.26
N PRO A 25 -2.92 11.79 -7.56
CA PRO A 25 -1.99 12.41 -8.50
C PRO A 25 -2.29 13.88 -8.80
N VAL A 26 -3.54 14.33 -8.60
CA VAL A 26 -3.96 15.70 -8.90
C VAL A 26 -3.88 16.61 -7.66
N SER A 27 -4.56 16.23 -6.58
CA SER A 27 -4.70 17.08 -5.38
C SER A 27 -3.69 16.77 -4.27
N ALA A 28 -2.79 15.81 -4.48
CA ALA A 28 -1.86 15.30 -3.47
C ALA A 28 -2.54 14.84 -2.16
N SER A 29 -3.84 14.54 -2.19
CA SER A 29 -4.59 14.19 -0.99
C SER A 29 -4.18 12.80 -0.50
N PRO A 30 -3.83 12.64 0.79
CA PRO A 30 -3.40 11.36 1.33
C PRO A 30 -4.55 10.35 1.32
N ARG A 31 -4.24 9.10 0.97
CA ARG A 31 -5.18 7.98 0.93
C ARG A 31 -4.66 6.82 1.74
N ALA A 32 -5.57 6.18 2.49
CA ALA A 32 -5.33 4.97 3.25
C ALA A 32 -6.35 3.89 2.82
N PRO A 33 -6.06 2.60 3.03
CA PRO A 33 -6.98 1.52 2.69
C PRO A 33 -8.36 1.74 3.31
N TRP A 34 -9.40 1.72 2.47
CA TRP A 34 -10.79 1.81 2.92
C TRP A 34 -11.50 0.46 2.81
N CYS A 35 -11.61 -0.06 1.58
CA CYS A 35 -12.44 -1.25 1.32
C CYS A 35 -11.83 -2.58 1.78
N MET A 36 -10.49 -2.67 1.87
CA MET A 36 -9.76 -3.93 2.09
C MET A 36 -10.11 -5.08 1.11
N MET A 37 -10.72 -4.78 -0.04
CA MET A 37 -11.24 -5.75 -1.02
C MET A 37 -10.69 -5.55 -2.44
N GLY A 38 -9.80 -4.57 -2.63
CA GLY A 38 -9.23 -4.28 -3.95
C GLY A 38 -10.11 -3.42 -4.88
N VAL A 39 -11.14 -2.74 -4.37
CA VAL A 39 -12.04 -1.93 -5.22
C VAL A 39 -11.77 -0.42 -5.17
N CYS A 40 -11.27 0.11 -4.04
CA CYS A 40 -11.11 1.56 -3.85
C CYS A 40 -9.82 2.16 -4.43
N PHE A 41 -8.79 1.35 -4.68
CA PHE A 41 -7.45 1.78 -5.11
C PHE A 41 -6.73 2.78 -4.17
N ASP A 42 -7.21 2.98 -2.94
CA ASP A 42 -6.58 3.87 -1.97
C ASP A 42 -5.40 3.25 -1.21
N CYS A 43 -5.21 1.93 -1.34
CA CYS A 43 -4.10 1.17 -0.73
C CYS A 43 -2.90 0.96 -1.66
N LEU A 44 -2.80 1.73 -2.75
CA LEU A 44 -1.71 1.52 -3.72
C LEU A 44 -0.35 1.90 -3.13
N VAL A 45 0.61 1.02 -3.33
CA VAL A 45 2.02 1.17 -2.91
C VAL A 45 2.94 0.66 -4.03
N GLU A 46 4.23 0.95 -3.90
CA GLU A 46 5.26 0.25 -4.66
C GLU A 46 5.78 -0.94 -3.84
N VAL A 47 5.82 -2.12 -4.45
CA VAL A 47 6.35 -3.34 -3.85
C VAL A 47 7.45 -3.88 -4.76
N ASP A 48 8.66 -4.01 -4.22
CA ASP A 48 9.83 -4.57 -4.91
C ASP A 48 10.10 -3.90 -6.28
N GLY A 49 9.95 -2.57 -6.34
CA GLY A 49 10.15 -1.78 -7.56
C GLY A 49 8.93 -1.71 -8.48
N VAL A 50 7.85 -2.44 -8.20
CA VAL A 50 6.62 -2.42 -9.01
C VAL A 50 5.61 -1.47 -8.38
N ALA A 51 5.26 -0.40 -9.09
CA ALA A 51 4.26 0.58 -8.67
C ALA A 51 2.81 0.09 -8.83
N SER A 52 1.86 0.84 -8.27
CA SER A 52 0.42 0.60 -8.35
C SER A 52 -0.01 -0.80 -7.89
N ARG A 53 0.60 -1.29 -6.80
CA ARG A 53 0.25 -2.57 -6.18
C ARG A 53 -0.80 -2.37 -5.10
N GLN A 54 -1.88 -3.15 -5.14
CA GLN A 54 -2.95 -3.07 -4.15
C GLN A 54 -2.53 -3.82 -2.89
N ALA A 55 -2.05 -3.07 -1.88
CA ALA A 55 -1.54 -3.67 -0.64
C ALA A 55 -2.56 -4.59 0.08
N CYS A 56 -3.86 -4.33 -0.08
CA CYS A 56 -4.91 -5.17 0.51
C CYS A 56 -5.08 -6.55 -0.15
N LEU A 57 -4.46 -6.78 -1.31
CA LEU A 57 -4.51 -8.06 -2.04
C LEU A 57 -3.16 -8.79 -2.06
N ILE A 58 -2.19 -8.33 -1.27
CA ILE A 58 -0.83 -8.88 -1.25
C ILE A 58 -0.58 -9.39 0.16
N GLU A 59 -0.26 -10.66 0.32
CA GLU A 59 0.19 -11.21 1.59
C GLU A 59 1.62 -10.74 1.90
N VAL A 60 1.89 -10.42 3.16
CA VAL A 60 3.23 -10.04 3.61
C VAL A 60 4.17 -11.24 3.52
N ARG A 61 5.40 -10.98 3.09
CA ARG A 61 6.50 -11.94 3.07
C ARG A 61 7.76 -11.28 3.62
N GLU A 62 8.64 -12.08 4.21
CA GLU A 62 9.92 -11.58 4.71
C GLU A 62 10.76 -10.97 3.57
N GLY A 63 11.50 -9.90 3.88
CA GLY A 63 12.36 -9.20 2.92
C GLY A 63 11.65 -8.34 1.86
N MET A 64 10.32 -8.19 1.91
CA MET A 64 9.58 -7.32 0.98
C MET A 64 10.00 -5.85 1.13
N ARG A 65 10.25 -5.15 0.01
CA ARG A 65 10.59 -3.71 0.01
C ARG A 65 9.39 -2.90 -0.43
N VAL A 66 8.86 -2.10 0.49
CA VAL A 66 7.63 -1.33 0.26
C VAL A 66 7.91 0.16 0.34
N ARG A 67 7.47 0.90 -0.68
CA ARG A 67 7.59 2.37 -0.75
C ARG A 67 6.22 3.00 -0.99
N ARG A 68 6.03 4.21 -0.47
CA ARG A 68 4.87 5.02 -0.83
C ARG A 68 5.00 5.45 -2.29
N GLN A 69 3.89 5.38 -3.01
CA GLN A 69 3.84 5.90 -4.36
C GLN A 69 3.53 7.39 -4.33
N HIS A 70 4.31 8.15 -5.10
CA HIS A 70 4.08 9.57 -5.35
C HIS A 70 3.62 9.76 -6.79
N GLY A 71 2.50 10.45 -6.99
CA GLY A 71 1.96 10.71 -8.31
C GLY A 71 1.43 9.46 -9.05
N ALA A 72 1.24 9.61 -10.37
CA ALA A 72 0.83 8.52 -11.24
C ALA A 72 2.00 7.54 -11.47
N LYS A 73 1.68 6.27 -11.77
CA LYS A 73 2.70 5.29 -12.19
C LYS A 73 3.33 5.76 -13.51
N ALA A 74 4.65 5.63 -13.63
CA ALA A 74 5.35 5.80 -14.91
C ALA A 74 4.92 4.70 -15.89
N LEU A 75 4.65 5.09 -17.15
CA LEU A 75 4.28 4.18 -18.23
C LEU A 75 5.43 3.23 -18.58
#